data_AF-A0A356E852-F1
#
_entry.id   AF-A0A356E852-F1
#
_cell.length_a   1.000
_cell.length_b   1.000
_cell.length_c   1.000
_cell.angle_alpha   90.00
_cell.angle_beta   90.00
_cell.angle_gamma   90.00
#
_symmetry.space_group_name_H-M   'P 1'
#
loop_
_entity.id
_entity.type
_entity.pdbx_description
1 polymer ?
#
loop_
_entity_poly.entity_id
_entity_poly.type
_entity_poly.pdbx_seq_one_letter_code
_entity_poly.pdbx_strand_id
1 'polypeptide(L)'
;PNGKVMLVDDYGHHPTEVNVTIQAARQGWIDKRIVMVFQPHRFSRTRDLFDDFVRVLSQVDVLIMLDVYTAGEAPIAGADSRSLCRSIRNLGKIDPIFVSDHAQLPEIMDQVLQDGDLILAQGAGNVSKLSRHLVELWTQA
;
A
#
# COMPACT_ATOMS: atom_id res chain seq x y z
N PRO A 1 -0.66 -16.85 5.25
CA PRO A 1 -1.68 -16.00 5.90
C PRO A 1 -2.68 -16.77 6.77
N ASN A 2 -3.13 -16.12 7.85
CA ASN A 2 -4.14 -16.63 8.79
C ASN A 2 -5.56 -16.59 8.20
N GLY A 3 -5.79 -17.29 7.09
CA GLY A 3 -7.07 -17.34 6.39
C GLY A 3 -6.95 -17.22 4.87
N LYS A 4 -8.09 -17.28 4.19
CA LYS A 4 -8.21 -17.12 2.75
C LYS A 4 -8.31 -15.64 2.39
N VAL A 5 -7.32 -15.15 1.66
CA VAL A 5 -7.26 -13.76 1.19
C VAL A 5 -7.33 -13.70 -0.34
N MET A 6 -7.73 -12.55 -0.88
CA MET A 6 -7.61 -12.24 -2.30
C MET A 6 -6.49 -11.22 -2.48
N LEU A 7 -5.60 -11.43 -3.44
CA LEU A 7 -4.56 -10.46 -3.79
C LEU A 7 -4.78 -9.93 -5.20
N VAL A 8 -4.77 -8.61 -5.34
CA VAL A 8 -4.85 -7.90 -6.62
C VAL A 8 -3.60 -7.01 -6.73
N ASP A 9 -2.93 -7.09 -7.87
CA ASP A 9 -1.80 -6.24 -8.23
C ASP A 9 -2.29 -5.13 -9.17
N ASP A 10 -2.03 -3.87 -8.83
CA ASP A 10 -2.45 -2.72 -9.61
C ASP A 10 -1.33 -1.68 -9.78
N TYR A 11 -1.13 -1.24 -11.02
CA TYR A 11 -0.02 -0.36 -11.40
C TYR A 11 -0.26 1.12 -11.06
N GLY A 12 -1.48 1.48 -10.64
CA GLY A 12 -1.85 2.85 -10.30
C GLY A 12 -0.88 3.44 -9.27
N HIS A 13 -0.36 4.63 -9.57
CA HIS A 13 0.64 5.30 -8.75
C HIS A 13 0.42 6.81 -8.69
N HIS A 14 -0.54 7.34 -9.45
CA HIS A 14 -1.12 8.66 -9.23
C HIS A 14 -2.31 8.57 -8.25
N PRO A 15 -2.55 9.56 -7.36
CA PRO A 15 -3.67 9.52 -6.41
C PRO A 15 -5.03 9.24 -7.07
N THR A 16 -5.29 9.81 -8.26
CA THR A 16 -6.51 9.54 -9.04
C THR A 16 -6.66 8.06 -9.38
N GLU A 17 -5.59 7.41 -9.84
CA GLU A 17 -5.61 5.99 -10.22
C GLU A 17 -5.86 5.12 -8.98
N VAL A 18 -5.10 5.37 -7.91
CA VAL A 18 -5.26 4.68 -6.62
C VAL A 18 -6.68 4.84 -6.07
N ASN A 19 -7.26 6.04 -6.18
CA ASN A 19 -8.63 6.30 -5.76
C ASN A 19 -9.63 5.48 -6.59
N VAL A 20 -9.48 5.43 -7.91
CA VAL A 20 -10.35 4.62 -8.79
C VAL A 20 -10.25 3.14 -8.41
N THR A 21 -9.05 2.62 -8.15
CA THR A 21 -8.83 1.23 -7.71
C THR A 21 -9.51 0.95 -6.36
N ILE A 22 -9.39 1.84 -5.38
CA ILE A 22 -10.07 1.71 -4.08
C ILE A 22 -11.59 1.70 -4.26
N GLN A 23 -12.13 2.61 -5.07
CA GLN A 23 -13.58 2.69 -5.29
C GLN A 23 -14.11 1.44 -6.01
N ALA A 24 -13.39 0.94 -7.01
CA ALA A 24 -13.72 -0.31 -7.68
C ALA A 24 -13.69 -1.50 -6.70
N ALA A 25 -12.69 -1.55 -5.82
CA ALA A 25 -12.59 -2.57 -4.78
C ALA A 25 -13.77 -2.52 -3.79
N ARG A 26 -14.15 -1.33 -3.31
CA ARG A 26 -15.30 -1.16 -2.41
C ARG A 26 -16.63 -1.54 -3.07
N GLN A 27 -16.78 -1.32 -4.37
CA GLN A 27 -18.00 -1.67 -5.11
C GLN A 27 -18.05 -3.17 -5.45
N GLY A 28 -16.91 -3.78 -5.79
CA GLY A 28 -16.84 -5.20 -6.16
C GLY A 28 -16.83 -6.16 -4.97
N TRP A 29 -16.37 -5.70 -3.80
CA TRP A 29 -16.23 -6.51 -2.60
C TRP A 29 -16.72 -5.77 -1.35
N ILE A 30 -18.03 -5.51 -1.32
CA ILE A 30 -18.72 -4.66 -0.34
C ILE A 30 -18.38 -5.01 1.12
N ASP A 31 -18.32 -6.30 1.44
CA ASP A 31 -18.11 -6.79 2.82
C ASP A 31 -16.64 -7.11 3.14
N LYS A 32 -15.70 -6.84 2.22
CA LYS A 32 -14.28 -7.12 2.45
C LYS A 32 -13.54 -5.92 3.00
N ARG A 33 -12.69 -6.21 3.98
CA ARG A 33 -11.68 -5.28 4.44
C ARG A 33 -10.60 -5.12 3.37
N ILE A 34 -10.26 -3.87 3.05
CA ILE A 34 -9.22 -3.51 2.09
C ILE A 34 -7.91 -3.28 2.83
N VAL A 35 -6.94 -4.16 2.55
CA VAL A 35 -5.57 -4.07 3.03
C VAL A 35 -4.68 -3.64 1.87
N MET A 36 -4.14 -2.43 1.91
CA MET A 36 -3.29 -1.93 0.83
C MET A 36 -1.82 -1.99 1.21
N VAL A 37 -1.00 -2.58 0.35
CA VAL A 37 0.46 -2.41 0.34
C VAL A 37 0.79 -1.38 -0.73
N PHE A 38 1.15 -0.17 -0.32
CA PHE A 38 1.44 0.92 -1.25
C PHE A 38 2.92 1.23 -1.30
N GLN A 39 3.45 1.37 -2.52
CA GLN A 39 4.80 1.88 -2.76
C GLN A 39 4.74 3.19 -3.56
N PRO A 40 5.04 4.35 -2.94
CA PRO A 40 5.12 5.60 -3.67
C PRO A 40 6.19 5.53 -4.76
N HIS A 41 5.91 6.11 -5.93
CA HIS A 41 6.85 6.12 -7.05
C HIS A 41 7.31 7.55 -7.33
N ARG A 42 8.62 7.79 -7.17
CA ARG A 42 9.33 9.09 -7.23
C ARG A 42 9.08 10.01 -6.03
N PHE A 43 10.14 10.69 -5.58
CA PHE A 43 10.06 11.70 -4.54
C PHE A 43 9.36 12.97 -5.06
N SER A 44 9.64 13.35 -6.30
CA SER A 44 9.02 14.51 -6.97
C SER A 44 7.50 14.41 -6.99
N ARG A 45 6.95 13.29 -7.45
CA ARG A 45 5.50 13.02 -7.44
C ARG A 45 4.93 13.02 -6.02
N THR A 46 5.63 12.39 -5.08
CA THR A 46 5.20 12.35 -3.68
C THR A 46 5.10 13.74 -3.08
N ARG A 47 6.04 14.64 -3.39
CA ARG A 47 6.00 16.05 -2.99
C ARG A 47 4.82 16.78 -3.64
N ASP A 48 4.70 16.67 -4.97
CA ASP A 48 3.77 17.49 -5.75
C ASP A 48 2.30 17.16 -5.46
N LEU A 49 2.02 15.91 -5.07
CA LEU A 49 0.68 15.38 -4.82
C LEU A 49 0.50 14.89 -3.38
N PHE A 50 1.30 15.41 -2.46
CA PHE A 50 1.40 14.89 -1.09
C PHE A 50 0.04 14.82 -0.39
N ASP A 51 -0.71 15.93 -0.39
CA ASP A 51 -2.01 16.01 0.26
C ASP A 51 -3.06 15.10 -0.39
N ASP A 52 -2.98 14.92 -1.71
CA ASP A 52 -3.89 14.03 -2.43
C ASP A 52 -3.59 12.57 -2.11
N PHE A 53 -2.32 12.18 -1.99
CA PHE A 53 -1.94 10.86 -1.48
C PHE A 53 -2.45 10.64 -0.06
N VAL A 54 -2.24 11.60 0.84
CA VAL A 54 -2.72 11.52 2.23
C VAL A 54 -4.24 11.27 2.25
N ARG A 55 -5.02 12.02 1.45
CA ARG A 55 -6.47 11.84 1.37
C ARG A 55 -6.89 10.49 0.82
N VAL A 56 -6.29 10.06 -0.30
CA VAL A 56 -6.68 8.82 -0.99
C VAL A 56 -6.29 7.58 -0.21
N LEU A 57 -5.06 7.54 0.30
CA LEU A 57 -4.55 6.39 1.06
C LEU A 57 -5.24 6.22 2.42
N SER A 58 -5.89 7.26 2.94
CA SER A 58 -6.69 7.19 4.17
C SER A 58 -8.07 6.52 3.99
N GLN A 59 -8.42 6.04 2.79
CA GLN A 59 -9.72 5.42 2.50
C GLN A 59 -9.74 3.89 2.64
N VAL A 60 -8.57 3.25 2.76
CA VAL A 60 -8.45 1.81 3.01
C VAL A 60 -8.62 1.50 4.49
N ASP A 61 -8.79 0.24 4.85
CA ASP A 61 -8.96 -0.16 6.26
C ASP A 61 -7.61 -0.41 6.94
N VAL A 62 -6.66 -0.97 6.21
CA VAL A 62 -5.27 -1.18 6.66
C VAL A 62 -4.33 -0.69 5.57
N LEU A 63 -3.35 0.12 5.94
CA LEU A 63 -2.32 0.62 5.03
C LEU A 63 -0.94 0.17 5.49
N ILE A 64 -0.27 -0.60 4.65
CA ILE A 64 1.15 -0.94 4.76
C ILE A 64 1.89 -0.08 3.74
N MET A 65 2.79 0.77 4.21
CA MET A 65 3.55 1.71 3.40
C MET A 65 4.99 1.23 3.23
N LEU A 66 5.41 1.04 1.99
CA LEU A 66 6.81 0.77 1.65
C LEU A 66 7.61 2.07 1.45
N ASP A 67 8.93 1.98 1.42
CA ASP A 67 9.79 3.10 1.03
C ASP A 67 9.52 3.57 -0.40
N VAL A 68 9.76 4.87 -0.65
CA VAL A 68 9.60 5.47 -1.98
C VAL A 68 10.51 4.75 -2.98
N TYR A 69 9.92 4.23 -4.05
CA TYR A 69 10.70 3.78 -5.19
C TYR A 69 11.26 5.00 -5.92
N THR A 70 12.57 5.22 -5.79
CA THR A 70 13.22 6.48 -6.16
C THR A 70 13.16 6.77 -7.66
N ALA A 71 13.17 5.73 -8.50
CA ALA A 71 13.31 5.84 -9.95
C ALA A 71 14.48 6.74 -10.39
N GLY A 72 15.58 6.71 -9.64
CA GLY A 72 16.79 7.51 -9.89
C GLY A 72 16.81 8.91 -9.28
N GLU A 73 15.75 9.30 -8.55
CA GLU A 73 15.71 10.60 -7.88
C GLU A 73 16.46 10.60 -6.55
N ALA A 74 17.08 11.74 -6.23
CA ALA A 74 17.57 12.00 -4.89
C ALA A 74 16.40 12.20 -3.92
N PRO A 75 16.53 11.79 -2.64
CA PRO A 75 15.52 12.06 -1.63
C PRO A 75 15.17 13.54 -1.51
N ILE A 76 13.87 13.84 -1.35
CA ILE A 76 13.36 15.19 -1.12
C ILE A 76 12.80 15.24 0.30
N ALA A 77 13.26 16.21 1.10
CA ALA A 77 12.82 16.37 2.48
C ALA A 77 11.30 16.56 2.57
N GLY A 78 10.66 15.78 3.45
CA GLY A 78 9.20 15.81 3.65
C GLY A 78 8.38 15.05 2.59
N ALA A 79 9.01 14.53 1.54
CA ALA A 79 8.33 13.79 0.46
C ALA A 79 8.63 12.29 0.50
N ASP A 80 8.84 11.75 1.71
CA ASP A 80 9.09 10.34 1.95
C ASP A 80 7.86 9.63 2.54
N SER A 81 7.90 8.30 2.51
CA SER A 81 6.85 7.43 3.04
C SER A 81 6.59 7.65 4.54
N ARG A 82 7.61 8.01 5.33
CA ARG A 82 7.46 8.30 6.76
C ARG A 82 6.65 9.58 6.99
N SER A 83 6.85 10.59 6.14
CA SER A 83 6.11 11.84 6.15
C SER A 83 4.65 11.63 5.76
N LEU A 84 4.39 10.80 4.73
CA LEU A 84 3.04 10.36 4.37
C LEU A 84 2.37 9.63 5.54
N CYS A 85 3.02 8.62 6.12
CA CYS A 85 2.47 7.86 7.25
C CYS A 85 2.12 8.75 8.44
N ARG A 86 2.98 9.72 8.77
CA ARG A 86 2.72 10.66 9.86
C ARG A 86 1.48 11.52 9.58
N SER A 87 1.37 12.03 8.36
CA SER A 87 0.27 12.91 7.96
C SER A 87 -1.07 12.14 7.94
N ILE A 88 -1.07 10.91 7.43
CA ILE A 88 -2.23 10.01 7.46
C ILE A 88 -2.63 9.67 8.90
N ARG A 89 -1.67 9.30 9.75
CA ARG A 89 -1.92 9.02 11.18
C ARG A 89 -2.54 10.23 11.89
N ASN A 90 -2.08 11.45 11.58
CA ASN A 90 -2.62 12.68 12.16
C ASN A 90 -4.09 12.95 11.76
N LEU A 91 -4.61 12.35 10.68
CA LEU A 91 -6.03 12.42 10.35
C LEU A 91 -6.90 11.55 11.27
N GLY A 92 -6.30 10.62 12.02
CA GLY A 92 -6.98 9.79 13.02
C GLY A 92 -7.94 8.74 12.47
N LYS A 93 -7.95 8.49 11.14
CA LYS A 93 -8.81 7.49 10.50
C LYS A 93 -8.20 6.09 10.49
N ILE A 94 -6.92 6.01 10.17
CA ILE A 94 -6.14 4.78 10.12
C ILE A 94 -4.74 5.05 10.68
N ASP A 95 -4.06 3.97 11.09
CA ASP A 95 -2.67 4.03 11.55
C ASP A 95 -1.77 3.22 10.59
N PRO A 96 -1.04 3.88 9.67
CA PRO A 96 -0.25 3.17 8.67
C PRO A 96 0.97 2.47 9.25
N ILE A 97 1.20 1.23 8.83
CA ILE A 97 2.38 0.44 9.18
C ILE A 97 3.46 0.73 8.14
N PHE A 98 4.58 1.31 8.58
CA PHE A 98 5.70 1.59 7.70
C PHE A 98 6.70 0.42 7.70
N VAL A 99 7.09 -0.03 6.50
CA VAL A 99 7.98 -1.17 6.29
C VAL A 99 9.14 -0.74 5.38
N SER A 100 10.31 -0.53 5.98
CA SER A 100 11.54 -0.17 5.23
C SER A 100 12.30 -1.38 4.69
N ASP A 101 12.18 -2.53 5.36
CA ASP A 101 12.79 -3.78 4.89
C ASP A 101 11.71 -4.69 4.31
N HIS A 102 11.75 -4.86 2.98
CA HIS A 102 10.77 -5.68 2.27
C HIS A 102 10.81 -7.16 2.69
N ALA A 103 11.92 -7.65 3.26
CA ALA A 103 12.01 -9.01 3.77
C ALA A 103 11.09 -9.26 4.98
N GLN A 104 10.71 -8.19 5.70
CA GLN A 104 9.78 -8.27 6.84
C GLN A 104 8.31 -8.24 6.41
N LEU A 105 8.02 -7.90 5.15
CA LEU A 105 6.65 -7.75 4.68
C LEU A 105 5.80 -9.02 4.89
N PRO A 106 6.26 -10.26 4.59
CA PRO A 106 5.46 -11.47 4.81
C PRO A 106 5.04 -11.65 6.27
N GLU A 107 5.96 -11.47 7.22
CA GLU A 107 5.67 -11.61 8.65
C GLU A 107 4.67 -10.56 9.12
N ILE A 108 4.85 -9.30 8.70
CA ILE A 108 3.93 -8.22 9.02
C ILE A 108 2.54 -8.51 8.45
N MET A 109 2.47 -9.00 7.20
CA MET A 109 1.22 -9.36 6.58
C MET A 109 0.52 -10.49 7.34
N ASP A 110 1.21 -11.54 7.76
CA ASP A 110 0.61 -12.63 8.54
C ASP A 110 0.04 -12.16 9.89
N GLN A 111 0.59 -11.10 10.49
CA GLN A 111 0.10 -10.51 11.75
C GLN A 111 -1.14 -9.63 11.57
N VAL A 112 -1.30 -8.97 10.42
CA VAL A 112 -2.40 -8.01 10.18
C VAL A 112 -3.56 -8.61 9.41
N LEU A 113 -3.29 -9.58 8.54
CA LEU A 113 -4.29 -10.17 7.66
C LEU A 113 -5.31 -10.98 8.45
N GLN A 114 -6.55 -10.87 7.99
CA GLN A 114 -7.70 -11.63 8.48
C GLN A 114 -8.30 -12.44 7.34
N ASP A 115 -9.02 -13.51 7.71
CA ASP A 115 -9.78 -14.29 6.74
C ASP A 115 -10.75 -13.40 5.96
N GLY A 116 -10.73 -13.54 4.63
CA GLY A 116 -11.59 -12.78 3.74
C GLY A 116 -11.03 -11.43 3.27
N ASP A 117 -9.86 -10.97 3.73
CA ASP A 117 -9.27 -9.71 3.28
C ASP A 117 -9.08 -9.63 1.76
N LEU A 118 -9.26 -8.42 1.22
CA LEU A 118 -8.83 -8.04 -0.13
C LEU A 118 -7.54 -7.21 -0.02
N ILE A 119 -6.46 -7.78 -0.54
CA ILE A 119 -5.15 -7.16 -0.58
C ILE A 119 -4.97 -6.43 -1.91
N LEU A 120 -4.62 -5.14 -1.84
CA LEU A 120 -4.20 -4.35 -2.99
C LEU A 120 -2.69 -4.11 -2.92
N ALA A 121 -1.92 -4.77 -3.78
CA ALA A 121 -0.52 -4.44 -4.02
C ALA A 121 -0.46 -3.32 -5.07
N GLN A 122 -0.13 -2.12 -4.63
CA GLN A 122 -0.40 -0.89 -5.38
C GLN A 122 0.87 -0.08 -5.63
N GLY A 123 1.18 0.18 -6.89
CA GLY A 123 2.26 1.08 -7.29
C GLY A 123 3.06 0.63 -8.52
N ALA A 124 3.94 1.51 -9.01
CA ALA A 124 4.69 1.32 -10.25
C ALA A 124 6.16 0.91 -10.07
N GLY A 125 6.60 0.70 -8.82
CA GLY A 125 7.97 0.28 -8.49
C GLY A 125 8.15 -1.23 -8.53
N ASN A 126 8.75 -1.79 -7.48
CA ASN A 126 8.98 -3.23 -7.35
C ASN A 126 7.92 -3.95 -6.49
N VAL A 127 6.85 -3.26 -6.10
CA VAL A 127 5.72 -3.85 -5.36
C VAL A 127 5.09 -5.06 -6.07
N SER A 128 5.02 -5.07 -7.40
CA SER A 128 4.53 -6.22 -8.19
C SER A 128 5.44 -7.45 -8.11
N LYS A 129 6.75 -7.26 -7.86
CA LYS A 129 7.66 -8.38 -7.58
C LYS A 129 7.43 -8.93 -6.18
N LEU A 130 7.16 -8.06 -5.21
CA LEU A 130 6.83 -8.44 -3.84
C LEU A 130 5.51 -9.20 -3.79
N SER A 131 4.49 -8.74 -4.51
CA SER A 131 3.19 -9.41 -4.58
C SER A 131 3.32 -10.82 -5.15
N ARG A 132 4.10 -11.02 -6.21
CA ARG A 132 4.40 -12.35 -6.76
C ARG A 132 5.11 -13.23 -5.74
N HIS A 133 6.11 -12.70 -5.04
CA HIS A 133 6.83 -13.44 -4.01
C HIS A 133 5.91 -13.89 -2.86
N LEU A 134 4.99 -13.03 -2.41
CA LEU A 134 3.98 -13.38 -1.41
C LEU A 134 3.06 -14.53 -1.88
N VAL A 135 2.62 -14.49 -3.14
CA VAL A 135 1.82 -15.57 -3.72
C VAL A 135 2.60 -16.89 -3.75
N GLU A 136 3.87 -16.88 -4.15
CA GLU A 136 4.73 -18.07 -4.12
C GLU A 136 4.83 -18.65 -2.71
N LEU A 137 5.11 -17.81 -1.70
CA LEU A 137 5.19 -18.23 -0.30
C LEU A 137 3.86 -18.83 0.21
N TRP A 138 2.73 -18.20 -0.08
CA TRP A 138 1.43 -18.64 0.45
C TRP A 138 0.79 -19.81 -0.30
N THR A 139 1.28 -20.14 -1.49
CA THR A 139 0.78 -21.28 -2.29
C THR A 139 1.67 -22.51 -2.19
N GLN A 140 2.93 -22.35 -1.77
CA GLN A 140 3.86 -23.45 -1.54
C GLN A 140 3.83 -23.98 -0.10
N ALA A 141 3.24 -23.23 0.83
CA ALA A 141 2.97 -23.64 2.21
C ALA A 141 1.62 -24.36 2.34
#